data_AF-A0A2W6RB05-F1
#
_entry.id   AF-A0A2W6RB05-F1
#
_cell.length_a   1.000
_cell.length_b   1.000
_cell.length_c   1.000
_cell.angle_alpha   90.00
_cell.angle_beta   90.00
_cell.angle_gamma   90.00
#
_symmetry.space_group_name_H-M   'P 1'
#
loop_
_entity.id
_entity.type
_entity.pdbx_description
1 polymer ?
#
loop_
_entity_poly.entity_id
_entity_poly.type
_entity_poly.pdbx_seq_one_letter_code
_entity_poly.pdbx_strand_id
1 'polypeptide(L)'
;MTTEVVIGNRQAIALAADSAVTVGQDRVWKTANKLFSLGPANDIGIMMNGSADFLGISWEVIIKLFREDVSEKRFVTVKECADAFFAFVSKDRFRSERTEKLSFAGLFVENLEALKDHLDYKTKKDFRSQIVAVCDHNVKAISEETRKIASLSLSSFRKDWREIIDSLAKDVLGEVITKNVSDSITKLLHALAVHNVESEFATGIVIAGFGSEEMYPCMQSYTVDGCAGSVFRVWEDRVQDLNGSGSRGGYIVPFGQADIVFSFMEGITLESNEF
;
A
#
# COMPACT_ATOMS: atom_id res chain seq x y z
N MET A 1 -2.20 -9.65 12.37
CA MET A 1 -0.75 -9.84 12.48
C MET A 1 -0.32 -10.76 11.37
N THR A 2 0.61 -10.30 10.53
CA THR A 2 1.21 -11.09 9.45
C THR A 2 2.72 -10.95 9.56
N THR A 3 3.44 -12.02 9.23
CA THR A 3 4.90 -12.05 9.34
C THR A 3 5.45 -12.72 8.10
N GLU A 4 6.25 -11.97 7.37
CA GLU A 4 6.92 -12.46 6.18
C GLU A 4 8.40 -12.08 6.20
N VAL A 5 9.23 -12.91 5.57
CA VAL A 5 10.69 -12.69 5.52
C VAL A 5 11.26 -13.15 4.20
N VAL A 6 12.19 -12.37 3.68
CA VAL A 6 13.02 -12.73 2.53
C VAL A 6 14.47 -12.80 2.96
N ILE A 7 15.12 -13.92 2.67
CA ILE A 7 16.55 -14.13 2.93
C ILE A 7 17.22 -14.40 1.60
N GLY A 8 18.20 -13.60 1.21
CA GLY A 8 18.90 -13.73 -0.07
C GLY A 8 20.41 -13.64 0.07
N ASN A 9 21.12 -14.39 -0.74
CA ASN A 9 22.57 -14.24 -0.95
C ASN A 9 22.90 -14.59 -2.41
N ARG A 10 24.19 -14.61 -2.76
CA ARG A 10 24.64 -14.91 -4.13
C ARG A 10 24.39 -16.35 -4.59
N GLN A 11 23.91 -17.24 -3.72
CA GLN A 11 23.61 -18.63 -4.07
C GLN A 11 22.11 -18.86 -4.22
N ALA A 12 21.30 -18.24 -3.36
CA ALA A 12 19.87 -18.53 -3.31
C ALA A 12 19.09 -17.38 -2.67
N ILE A 13 17.78 -17.42 -2.88
CA ILE A 13 16.79 -16.63 -2.15
C ILE A 13 15.72 -17.55 -1.59
N ALA A 14 15.31 -17.28 -0.36
CA ALA A 14 14.23 -17.98 0.34
C ALA A 14 13.18 -16.95 0.77
N LEU A 15 11.91 -17.26 0.50
CA LEU A 15 10.77 -16.48 0.91
C LEU A 15 9.94 -17.32 1.88
N ALA A 16 9.50 -16.72 2.98
CA ALA A 16 8.59 -17.35 3.92
C ALA A 16 7.51 -16.35 4.34
N ALA A 17 6.26 -16.82 4.39
CA ALA A 17 5.10 -16.05 4.82
C ALA A 17 4.22 -16.90 5.73
N ASP A 18 3.58 -16.26 6.70
CA ASP A 18 2.56 -16.90 7.53
C ASP A 18 1.22 -17.05 6.78
N SER A 19 0.31 -17.85 7.34
CA SER A 19 -1.01 -18.08 6.74
C SER A 19 -2.16 -17.37 7.46
N ALA A 20 -1.86 -16.47 8.41
CA ALA A 20 -2.88 -15.79 9.21
C ALA A 20 -3.47 -14.59 8.45
N VAL A 21 -4.79 -14.50 8.38
CA VAL A 21 -5.55 -13.34 7.89
C VAL A 21 -6.61 -12.99 8.91
N THR A 22 -6.69 -11.72 9.28
CA THR A 22 -7.75 -11.20 10.15
C THR A 22 -8.92 -10.72 9.29
N VAL A 23 -10.13 -11.19 9.55
CA VAL A 23 -11.38 -10.75 8.93
C VAL A 23 -12.21 -10.02 9.97
N GLY A 24 -12.49 -8.74 9.74
CA GLY A 24 -13.09 -7.85 10.76
C GLY A 24 -12.09 -7.53 11.87
N GLN A 25 -12.57 -7.32 13.10
CA GLN A 25 -11.70 -6.96 14.23
C GLN A 25 -11.07 -8.19 14.93
N ASP A 26 -11.74 -9.35 14.96
CA ASP A 26 -11.37 -10.42 15.89
C ASP A 26 -11.10 -11.81 15.28
N ARG A 27 -11.45 -12.04 14.00
CA ARG A 27 -11.42 -13.40 13.43
C ARG A 27 -10.19 -13.66 12.60
N VAL A 28 -9.26 -14.42 13.14
CA VAL A 28 -8.06 -14.88 12.43
C VAL A 28 -8.29 -16.24 11.77
N TRP A 29 -8.16 -16.29 10.45
CA TRP A 29 -8.12 -17.51 9.64
C TRP A 29 -6.67 -17.88 9.33
N LYS A 30 -6.30 -19.16 9.40
CA LYS A 30 -4.92 -19.65 9.19
C LYS A 30 -4.72 -20.37 7.85
N THR A 31 -5.51 -20.02 6.85
CA THR A 31 -5.57 -20.73 5.56
C THR A 31 -5.25 -19.83 4.38
N ALA A 32 -4.82 -18.60 4.62
CA ALA A 32 -4.50 -17.68 3.54
C ALA A 32 -3.20 -18.10 2.87
N ASN A 33 -3.21 -18.18 1.54
CA ASN A 33 -1.98 -18.33 0.79
C ASN A 33 -1.39 -16.96 0.52
N LYS A 34 -0.17 -16.72 1.00
CA LYS A 34 0.53 -15.43 0.82
C LYS A 34 1.80 -15.54 -0.01
N LEU A 35 2.14 -16.74 -0.48
CA LEU A 35 3.32 -16.99 -1.28
C LEU A 35 2.95 -17.81 -2.52
N PHE A 36 3.39 -17.32 -3.69
CA PHE A 36 3.00 -17.85 -4.99
C PHE A 36 4.22 -18.00 -5.88
N SER A 37 4.46 -19.18 -6.42
CA SER A 37 5.40 -19.35 -7.53
C SER A 37 4.74 -18.96 -8.85
N LEU A 38 5.47 -18.28 -9.73
CA LEU A 38 5.06 -17.96 -11.10
C LEU A 38 5.17 -19.14 -12.09
N GLY A 39 5.40 -20.35 -11.59
CA GLY A 39 5.43 -21.57 -12.39
C GLY A 39 6.80 -21.88 -12.98
N PRO A 40 6.95 -23.01 -13.67
CA PRO A 40 8.25 -23.59 -14.00
C PRO A 40 9.08 -22.80 -15.01
N ALA A 41 8.46 -21.86 -15.73
CA ALA A 41 9.17 -21.00 -16.67
C ALA A 41 9.99 -19.90 -15.97
N ASN A 42 9.69 -19.59 -14.70
CA ASN A 42 10.30 -18.51 -13.94
C ASN A 42 10.72 -18.97 -12.55
N ASP A 43 11.98 -18.69 -12.19
CA ASP A 43 12.49 -18.86 -10.82
C ASP A 43 12.10 -17.67 -9.92
N ILE A 44 10.85 -17.21 -10.04
CA ILE A 44 10.32 -16.00 -9.40
C ILE A 44 9.08 -16.34 -8.58
N GLY A 45 9.05 -15.83 -7.35
CA GLY A 45 7.92 -15.89 -6.43
C GLY A 45 7.33 -14.50 -6.15
N ILE A 46 6.03 -14.47 -5.88
CA ILE A 46 5.30 -13.30 -5.40
C ILE A 46 4.80 -13.60 -3.98
N MET A 47 5.06 -12.69 -3.05
CA MET A 47 4.61 -12.73 -1.67
C MET A 47 3.77 -11.49 -1.36
N MET A 48 2.75 -11.62 -0.53
CA MET A 48 1.88 -10.50 -0.14
C MET A 48 1.76 -10.36 1.37
N ASN A 49 1.57 -9.12 1.84
CA ASN A 49 1.27 -8.77 3.23
C ASN A 49 0.26 -7.62 3.29
N GLY A 50 -0.31 -7.34 4.47
CA GLY A 50 -1.32 -6.30 4.63
C GLY A 50 -2.70 -6.74 4.16
N SER A 51 -3.44 -5.86 3.47
CA SER A 51 -4.76 -6.17 2.93
C SER A 51 -4.71 -7.35 1.95
N ALA A 52 -5.68 -8.28 2.06
CA ALA A 52 -5.76 -9.43 1.16
C ALA A 52 -6.53 -9.13 -0.14
N ASP A 53 -6.93 -7.87 -0.35
CA ASP A 53 -7.89 -7.45 -1.36
C ASP A 53 -7.45 -6.19 -2.11
N PHE A 54 -7.71 -6.18 -3.42
CA PHE A 54 -7.57 -5.04 -4.30
C PHE A 54 -8.90 -4.76 -5.00
N LEU A 55 -9.54 -3.63 -4.65
CA LEU A 55 -10.81 -3.16 -5.24
C LEU A 55 -11.95 -4.20 -5.20
N GLY A 56 -12.01 -5.03 -4.17
CA GLY A 56 -12.98 -6.11 -3.98
C GLY A 56 -12.57 -7.44 -4.62
N ILE A 57 -11.35 -7.56 -5.14
CA ILE A 57 -10.80 -8.78 -5.71
C ILE A 57 -9.60 -9.22 -4.87
N SER A 58 -9.62 -10.47 -4.40
CA SER A 58 -8.49 -11.03 -3.66
C SER A 58 -7.21 -11.05 -4.50
N TRP A 59 -6.10 -10.64 -3.89
CA TRP A 59 -4.77 -10.71 -4.49
C TRP A 59 -4.38 -12.13 -4.92
N GLU A 60 -4.84 -13.16 -4.21
CA GLU A 60 -4.63 -14.55 -4.61
C GLU A 60 -5.21 -14.84 -6.00
N VAL A 61 -6.41 -14.32 -6.29
CA VAL A 61 -7.05 -14.48 -7.60
C VAL A 61 -6.26 -13.73 -8.66
N ILE A 62 -5.87 -12.49 -8.39
CA ILE A 62 -5.10 -11.65 -9.32
C ILE A 62 -3.77 -12.30 -9.67
N ILE A 63 -3.01 -12.78 -8.67
CA ILE A 63 -1.70 -13.41 -8.87
C ILE A 63 -1.84 -14.74 -9.63
N LYS A 64 -2.87 -15.55 -9.34
CA LYS A 64 -3.13 -16.78 -10.09
C LYS A 64 -3.45 -16.51 -11.56
N LEU A 65 -4.29 -15.51 -11.83
CA LEU A 65 -4.59 -15.09 -13.20
C LEU A 65 -3.35 -14.52 -13.91
N PHE A 66 -2.49 -13.79 -13.20
CA PHE A 66 -1.24 -13.28 -13.76
C PHE A 66 -0.32 -14.43 -14.15
N ARG A 67 -0.14 -15.40 -13.25
CA ARG A 67 0.65 -16.61 -13.50
C ARG A 67 0.18 -17.36 -14.75
N GLU A 68 -1.12 -17.44 -14.98
CA GLU A 68 -1.68 -18.04 -16.19
C GLU A 68 -1.34 -17.21 -17.45
N ASP A 69 -1.49 -15.88 -17.39
CA ASP A 69 -1.19 -14.92 -18.46
C ASP A 69 0.28 -14.95 -18.91
N VAL A 70 1.19 -15.27 -17.99
CA VAL A 70 2.65 -15.28 -18.22
C VAL A 70 3.26 -16.68 -18.17
N SER A 71 2.44 -17.73 -18.22
CA SER A 71 2.87 -19.12 -18.02
C SER A 71 3.97 -19.60 -18.99
N GLU A 72 4.00 -19.08 -20.22
CA GLU A 72 5.02 -19.37 -21.23
C GLU A 72 6.12 -18.29 -21.31
N LYS A 73 5.95 -17.17 -20.60
CA LYS A 73 6.90 -16.07 -20.62
C LYS A 73 8.00 -16.31 -19.61
N ARG A 74 9.24 -16.14 -20.04
CA ARG A 74 10.41 -16.09 -19.15
C ARG A 74 10.91 -14.66 -19.04
N PHE A 75 10.93 -14.10 -17.84
CA PHE A 75 11.37 -12.72 -17.61
C PHE A 75 12.89 -12.62 -17.55
N VAL A 76 13.45 -11.58 -18.17
CA VAL A 76 14.90 -11.33 -18.19
C VAL A 76 15.40 -10.91 -16.80
N THR A 77 14.61 -10.09 -16.10
CA THR A 77 14.90 -9.60 -14.75
C THR A 77 13.68 -9.69 -13.85
N VAL A 78 13.88 -9.73 -12.53
CA VAL A 78 12.79 -9.58 -11.55
C VAL A 78 12.05 -8.25 -11.75
N LYS A 79 12.74 -7.18 -12.19
CA LYS A 79 12.11 -5.87 -12.49
C LYS A 79 11.12 -5.96 -13.63
N GLU A 80 11.49 -6.66 -14.71
CA GLU A 80 10.60 -6.86 -15.86
C GLU A 80 9.33 -7.63 -15.44
N CYS A 81 9.50 -8.63 -14.57
CA CYS A 81 8.36 -9.35 -13.99
C CYS A 81 7.46 -8.41 -13.17
N ALA A 82 8.04 -7.56 -12.33
CA ALA A 82 7.29 -6.60 -11.53
C ALA A 82 6.52 -5.60 -12.40
N ASP A 83 7.16 -5.06 -13.43
CA ASP A 83 6.53 -4.14 -14.38
C ASP A 83 5.37 -4.80 -15.13
N ALA A 84 5.56 -6.04 -15.57
CA ALA A 84 4.49 -6.81 -16.21
C ALA A 84 3.33 -7.10 -15.24
N PHE A 85 3.63 -7.38 -13.97
CA PHE A 85 2.61 -7.60 -12.95
C PHE A 85 1.76 -6.35 -12.72
N PHE A 86 2.36 -5.17 -12.49
CA PHE A 86 1.58 -3.96 -12.27
C PHE A 86 0.88 -3.44 -13.53
N ALA A 87 1.47 -3.65 -14.72
CA ALA A 87 0.77 -3.41 -15.98
C ALA A 87 -0.47 -4.31 -16.12
N PHE A 88 -0.38 -5.56 -15.66
CA PHE A 88 -1.48 -6.50 -15.65
C PHE A 88 -2.58 -6.10 -14.65
N VAL A 89 -2.21 -5.74 -13.42
CA VAL A 89 -3.15 -5.29 -12.37
C VAL A 89 -3.89 -4.01 -12.79
N SER A 90 -3.24 -3.15 -13.57
CA SER A 90 -3.81 -1.90 -14.07
C SER A 90 -4.87 -2.10 -15.17
N LYS A 91 -5.08 -3.32 -15.69
CA LYS A 91 -6.09 -3.60 -16.74
C LYS A 91 -7.51 -3.37 -16.20
N ASP A 92 -8.40 -2.85 -17.08
CA ASP A 92 -9.79 -2.50 -16.75
C ASP A 92 -10.61 -3.65 -16.14
N ARG A 93 -10.27 -4.91 -16.41
CA ARG A 93 -11.00 -6.07 -15.87
C ARG A 93 -10.98 -6.18 -14.34
N PHE A 94 -10.03 -5.51 -13.68
CA PHE A 94 -9.90 -5.47 -12.22
C PHE A 94 -10.49 -4.21 -11.61
N ARG A 95 -11.02 -3.31 -12.44
CA ARG A 95 -11.39 -1.96 -12.07
C ARG A 95 -12.79 -1.63 -12.55
N SER A 96 -13.56 -0.95 -11.72
CA SER A 96 -14.83 -0.37 -12.13
C SER A 96 -14.96 0.98 -11.45
N GLU A 97 -15.67 1.92 -12.08
CA GLU A 97 -15.91 3.23 -11.49
C GLU A 97 -16.51 3.11 -10.07
N ARG A 98 -17.36 2.09 -9.85
CA ARG A 98 -17.94 1.81 -8.54
C ARG A 98 -16.90 1.36 -7.52
N THR A 99 -16.04 0.40 -7.86
CA THR A 99 -15.05 -0.14 -6.91
C THR A 99 -13.95 0.87 -6.60
N GLU A 100 -13.56 1.69 -7.58
CA GLU A 100 -12.65 2.83 -7.38
C GLU A 100 -13.24 3.86 -6.41
N LYS A 101 -14.51 4.24 -6.62
CA LYS A 101 -15.25 5.13 -5.70
C LYS A 101 -15.34 4.58 -4.29
N LEU A 102 -15.59 3.29 -4.14
CA LEU A 102 -15.67 2.65 -2.82
C LEU A 102 -14.31 2.60 -2.12
N SER A 103 -13.23 2.26 -2.84
CA SER A 103 -11.87 2.27 -2.29
C SER A 103 -11.50 3.65 -1.74
N PHE A 104 -11.82 4.71 -2.49
CA PHE A 104 -11.57 6.08 -2.06
C PHE A 104 -12.48 6.57 -0.95
N ALA A 105 -13.75 6.17 -0.96
CA ALA A 105 -14.65 6.47 0.13
C ALA A 105 -14.14 5.88 1.46
N GLY A 106 -13.55 4.68 1.44
CA GLY A 106 -12.88 4.07 2.60
C GLY A 106 -11.75 4.96 3.14
N LEU A 107 -10.79 5.32 2.28
CA LEU A 107 -9.69 6.24 2.60
C LEU A 107 -10.21 7.55 3.21
N PHE A 108 -11.28 8.12 2.63
CA PHE A 108 -11.83 9.39 3.09
C PHE A 108 -12.48 9.26 4.46
N VAL A 109 -13.26 8.21 4.70
CA VAL A 109 -13.91 7.98 6.00
C VAL A 109 -12.86 7.79 7.08
N GLU A 110 -11.87 6.91 6.86
CA GLU A 110 -10.75 6.66 7.78
C GLU A 110 -10.07 7.97 8.18
N ASN A 111 -9.71 8.80 7.20
CA ASN A 111 -9.03 10.07 7.47
C ASN A 111 -9.95 11.12 8.12
N LEU A 112 -11.24 11.11 7.81
CA LEU A 112 -12.22 12.00 8.47
C LEU A 112 -12.45 11.59 9.93
N GLU A 113 -12.43 10.29 10.24
CA GLU A 113 -12.50 9.76 11.59
C GLU A 113 -11.24 10.12 12.38
N ALA A 114 -10.05 9.91 11.81
CA ALA A 114 -8.79 10.34 12.42
C ALA A 114 -8.74 11.85 12.68
N LEU A 115 -9.24 12.67 11.74
CA LEU A 115 -9.38 14.11 11.97
C LEU A 115 -10.30 14.40 13.16
N LYS A 116 -11.46 13.74 13.23
CA LYS A 116 -12.46 13.95 14.28
C LYS A 116 -11.88 13.71 15.67
N ASP A 117 -11.04 12.70 15.83
CA ASP A 117 -10.40 12.34 17.11
C ASP A 117 -9.40 13.40 17.60
N HIS A 118 -8.90 14.25 16.70
CA HIS A 118 -8.02 15.38 17.03
C HIS A 118 -8.75 16.71 17.25
N LEU A 119 -10.08 16.74 17.16
CA LEU A 119 -10.87 17.96 17.35
C LEU A 119 -11.46 18.03 18.75
N ASP A 120 -11.09 19.06 19.51
CA ASP A 120 -11.71 19.40 20.80
C ASP A 120 -12.27 20.82 20.74
N TYR A 121 -13.56 20.94 20.45
CA TYR A 121 -14.22 22.23 20.22
C TYR A 121 -15.50 22.38 21.03
N LYS A 122 -15.77 23.62 21.46
CA LYS A 122 -17.00 23.99 22.19
C LYS A 122 -17.98 24.77 21.34
N THR A 123 -17.50 25.39 20.26
CA THR A 123 -18.33 26.19 19.36
C THR A 123 -18.08 25.82 17.90
N LYS A 124 -19.06 26.12 17.03
CA LYS A 124 -18.93 25.95 15.58
C LYS A 124 -17.80 26.79 14.97
N LYS A 125 -17.45 27.91 15.60
CA LYS A 125 -16.34 28.74 15.17
C LYS A 125 -15.01 28.03 15.45
N ASP A 126 -14.87 27.48 16.66
CA ASP A 126 -13.68 26.74 17.08
C ASP A 126 -13.47 25.51 16.21
N PHE A 127 -14.53 24.73 15.96
CA PHE A 127 -14.51 23.60 15.01
C PHE A 127 -13.90 23.99 13.66
N ARG A 128 -14.43 25.06 13.04
CA ARG A 128 -13.99 25.52 11.72
C ARG A 128 -12.53 25.95 11.72
N SER A 129 -12.06 26.62 12.76
CA SER A 129 -10.66 27.01 12.85
C SER A 129 -9.74 25.82 13.09
N GLN A 130 -10.12 24.89 13.95
CA GLN A 130 -9.30 23.72 14.27
C GLN A 130 -9.20 22.77 13.08
N ILE A 131 -10.31 22.42 12.44
CA ILE A 131 -10.28 21.48 11.31
C ILE A 131 -9.45 22.01 10.13
N VAL A 132 -9.56 23.31 9.85
CA VAL A 132 -8.74 23.96 8.81
C VAL A 132 -7.27 23.91 9.20
N ALA A 133 -6.93 24.24 10.45
CA ALA A 133 -5.55 24.20 10.92
C ALA A 133 -4.94 22.80 10.88
N VAL A 134 -5.70 21.77 11.29
CA VAL A 134 -5.25 20.37 11.26
C VAL A 134 -5.08 19.89 9.81
N CYS A 135 -6.03 20.19 8.93
CA CYS A 135 -5.90 19.85 7.50
C CYS A 135 -4.67 20.52 6.87
N ASP A 136 -4.47 21.82 7.12
CA ASP A 136 -3.33 22.56 6.55
C ASP A 136 -1.99 22.04 7.11
N HIS A 137 -1.95 21.69 8.40
CA HIS A 137 -0.78 21.05 9.02
C HIS A 137 -0.46 19.70 8.37
N ASN A 138 -1.46 18.82 8.23
CA ASN A 138 -1.28 17.49 7.65
C ASN A 138 -0.90 17.57 6.16
N VAL A 139 -1.50 18.48 5.39
CA VAL A 139 -1.10 18.71 3.99
C VAL A 139 0.38 19.11 3.91
N LYS A 140 0.82 20.00 4.80
CA LYS A 140 2.21 20.43 4.86
C LYS A 140 3.14 19.26 5.21
N ALA A 141 2.84 18.51 6.27
CA ALA A 141 3.61 17.34 6.68
C ALA A 141 3.73 16.31 5.55
N ILE A 142 2.62 15.94 4.92
CA ILE A 142 2.60 15.05 3.75
C ILE A 142 3.52 15.59 2.65
N SER A 143 3.42 16.87 2.32
CA SER A 143 4.22 17.46 1.25
C SER A 143 5.73 17.49 1.54
N GLU A 144 6.13 17.55 2.81
CA GLU A 144 7.52 17.65 3.25
C GLU A 144 8.16 16.27 3.51
N GLU A 145 7.38 15.31 4.00
CA GLU A 145 7.88 14.03 4.50
C GLU A 145 7.68 12.87 3.52
N THR A 146 6.88 13.07 2.46
CA THR A 146 6.50 11.99 1.55
C THR A 146 6.78 12.33 0.08
N ARG A 147 6.85 11.30 -0.76
CA ARG A 147 7.09 11.40 -2.19
C ARG A 147 5.77 11.42 -2.94
N LYS A 148 5.64 12.36 -3.89
CA LYS A 148 4.54 12.37 -4.85
C LYS A 148 4.66 11.17 -5.82
N ILE A 149 3.60 10.37 -5.92
CA ILE A 149 3.54 9.14 -6.73
C ILE A 149 2.64 9.29 -7.96
N ALA A 150 1.77 10.30 -7.98
CA ALA A 150 0.77 10.45 -9.03
C ALA A 150 0.58 11.89 -9.52
N SER A 151 0.16 12.00 -10.78
CA SER A 151 -0.10 13.26 -11.48
C SER A 151 -1.61 13.58 -11.56
N LEU A 152 -2.29 13.65 -10.40
CA LEU A 152 -3.67 14.13 -10.34
C LEU A 152 -3.70 15.60 -9.89
N SER A 153 -4.37 16.46 -10.65
CA SER A 153 -4.50 17.88 -10.30
C SER A 153 -5.58 18.09 -9.23
N LEU A 154 -5.36 19.07 -8.33
CA LEU A 154 -6.34 19.41 -7.29
C LEU A 154 -7.68 19.89 -7.89
N SER A 155 -7.65 20.55 -9.05
CA SER A 155 -8.87 21.02 -9.72
C SER A 155 -9.70 19.87 -10.29
N SER A 156 -9.06 18.90 -10.94
CA SER A 156 -9.73 17.67 -11.40
C SER A 156 -10.27 16.87 -10.22
N PHE A 157 -9.45 16.62 -9.20
CA PHE A 157 -9.86 15.88 -8.01
C PHE A 157 -11.08 16.54 -7.33
N ARG A 158 -11.04 17.87 -7.15
CA ARG A 158 -12.17 18.60 -6.59
C ARG A 158 -13.43 18.45 -7.43
N LYS A 159 -13.34 18.50 -8.76
CA LYS A 159 -14.50 18.36 -9.63
C LYS A 159 -15.18 17.00 -9.46
N ASP A 160 -14.38 15.95 -9.34
CA ASP A 160 -14.88 14.57 -9.37
C ASP A 160 -15.33 14.07 -7.99
N TRP A 161 -14.72 14.58 -6.91
CA TRP A 161 -14.90 14.02 -5.56
C TRP A 161 -15.59 14.93 -4.55
N ARG A 162 -15.74 16.23 -4.83
CA ARG A 162 -16.22 17.18 -3.82
C ARG A 162 -17.59 16.84 -3.24
N GLU A 163 -18.54 16.39 -4.07
CA GLU A 163 -19.87 16.04 -3.58
C GLU A 163 -19.82 14.85 -2.61
N ILE A 164 -19.00 13.84 -2.91
CA ILE A 164 -18.79 12.68 -2.06
C ILE A 164 -18.08 13.09 -0.77
N ILE A 165 -17.01 13.89 -0.87
CA ILE A 165 -16.26 14.41 0.27
C ILE A 165 -17.16 15.22 1.20
N ASP A 166 -17.96 16.15 0.65
CA ASP A 166 -18.84 17.00 1.45
C ASP A 166 -19.94 16.18 2.14
N SER A 167 -20.47 15.15 1.48
CA SER A 167 -21.44 14.23 2.09
C SER A 167 -20.82 13.44 3.23
N LEU A 168 -19.69 12.77 2.99
CA LEU A 168 -19.00 11.96 4.00
C LEU A 168 -18.51 12.80 5.17
N ALA A 169 -17.93 13.98 4.91
CA ALA A 169 -17.47 14.89 5.96
C ALA A 169 -18.62 15.35 6.86
N LYS A 170 -19.80 15.63 6.29
CA LYS A 170 -20.99 15.97 7.06
C LYS A 170 -21.44 14.81 7.95
N ASP A 171 -21.45 13.60 7.42
CA ASP A 171 -21.92 12.42 8.14
C ASP A 171 -20.94 12.01 9.27
N VAL A 172 -19.64 12.02 9.00
CA VAL A 172 -18.59 11.62 9.97
C VAL A 172 -18.38 12.69 11.04
N LEU A 173 -18.24 13.96 10.65
CA LEU A 173 -17.92 15.06 11.57
C LEU A 173 -19.17 15.57 12.31
N GLY A 174 -20.38 15.28 11.80
CA GLY A 174 -21.65 15.67 12.42
C GLY A 174 -21.95 17.18 12.38
N GLU A 175 -21.20 17.95 11.58
CA GLU A 175 -21.28 19.41 11.53
C GLU A 175 -21.56 19.95 10.12
N VAL A 176 -22.01 21.21 10.06
CA VAL A 176 -22.24 21.87 8.77
C VAL A 176 -20.91 22.24 8.12
N ILE A 177 -20.62 21.59 6.99
CA ILE A 177 -19.40 21.82 6.22
C ILE A 177 -19.51 23.12 5.42
N THR A 178 -18.77 24.15 5.84
CA THR A 178 -18.66 25.40 5.08
C THR A 178 -17.72 25.25 3.89
N LYS A 179 -17.80 26.15 2.91
CA LYS A 179 -16.91 26.16 1.74
C LYS A 179 -15.43 26.11 2.11
N ASN A 180 -15.00 26.83 3.17
CA ASN A 180 -13.60 26.84 3.59
C ASN A 180 -13.16 25.49 4.17
N VAL A 181 -14.00 24.86 4.99
CA VAL A 181 -13.73 23.53 5.56
C VAL A 181 -13.69 22.47 4.45
N SER A 182 -14.67 22.48 3.55
CA SER A 182 -14.70 21.63 2.35
C SER A 182 -13.41 21.76 1.53
N ASP A 183 -12.91 22.99 1.35
CA ASP A 183 -11.66 23.28 0.63
C ASP A 183 -10.43 22.65 1.30
N SER A 184 -10.29 22.81 2.62
CA SER A 184 -9.18 22.25 3.40
C SER A 184 -9.23 20.72 3.45
N ILE A 185 -10.39 20.11 3.67
CA ILE A 185 -10.55 18.65 3.63
C ILE A 185 -10.21 18.12 2.22
N THR A 186 -10.70 18.77 1.16
CA THR A 186 -10.39 18.37 -0.22
C THR A 186 -8.89 18.42 -0.51
N LYS A 187 -8.17 19.43 0.01
CA LYS A 187 -6.71 19.51 -0.15
C LYS A 187 -5.99 18.38 0.57
N LEU A 188 -6.41 18.05 1.80
CA LEU A 188 -5.86 16.94 2.56
C LEU A 188 -6.06 15.60 1.82
N LEU A 189 -7.30 15.30 1.45
CA LEU A 189 -7.63 14.05 0.75
C LEU A 189 -6.94 13.95 -0.62
N HIS A 190 -6.74 15.09 -1.30
CA HIS A 190 -5.94 15.14 -2.52
C HIS A 190 -4.46 14.83 -2.26
N ALA A 191 -3.87 15.42 -1.21
CA ALA A 191 -2.48 15.17 -0.84
C ALA A 191 -2.27 13.68 -0.52
N LEU A 192 -3.16 13.09 0.29
CA LEU A 192 -3.17 11.66 0.59
C LEU A 192 -3.25 10.83 -0.69
N ALA A 193 -4.13 11.19 -1.62
CA ALA A 193 -4.34 10.46 -2.88
C ALA A 193 -3.14 10.45 -3.83
N VAL A 194 -2.25 11.45 -3.77
CA VAL A 194 -1.15 11.61 -4.74
C VAL A 194 0.25 11.42 -4.15
N HIS A 195 0.36 11.20 -2.84
CA HIS A 195 1.60 10.89 -2.14
C HIS A 195 1.62 9.42 -1.66
N ASN A 196 2.81 8.89 -1.38
CA ASN A 196 3.01 7.54 -0.83
C ASN A 196 2.70 7.45 0.67
N VAL A 197 1.51 7.91 1.05
CA VAL A 197 0.97 7.72 2.41
C VAL A 197 0.17 6.43 2.40
N GLU A 198 0.52 5.48 3.25
CA GLU A 198 -0.18 4.20 3.36
C GLU A 198 -1.52 4.39 4.10
N SER A 199 -2.58 3.79 3.55
CA SER A 199 -3.84 3.60 4.28
C SER A 199 -3.89 2.24 4.96
N GLU A 200 -4.87 2.02 5.83
CA GLU A 200 -5.13 0.69 6.39
C GLU A 200 -5.47 -0.39 5.35
N PHE A 201 -5.81 0.02 4.12
CA PHE A 201 -6.12 -0.88 2.99
C PHE A 201 -4.89 -1.23 2.15
N ALA A 202 -3.70 -0.71 2.49
CA ALA A 202 -2.48 -0.98 1.76
C ALA A 202 -2.13 -2.48 1.76
N THR A 203 -1.61 -2.94 0.62
CA THR A 203 -1.05 -4.29 0.44
C THR A 203 0.41 -4.17 0.05
N GLY A 204 1.29 -4.82 0.80
CA GLY A 204 2.67 -5.03 0.37
C GLY A 204 2.76 -6.21 -0.59
N ILE A 205 3.35 -6.00 -1.76
CA ILE A 205 3.66 -7.03 -2.76
C ILE A 205 5.18 -7.13 -2.89
N VAL A 206 5.71 -8.33 -2.71
CA VAL A 206 7.13 -8.63 -2.85
C VAL A 206 7.31 -9.60 -4.00
N ILE A 207 8.14 -9.22 -4.97
CA ILE A 207 8.47 -10.04 -6.14
C ILE A 207 9.97 -10.34 -6.06
N ALA A 208 10.32 -11.61 -5.96
CA ALA A 208 11.71 -11.99 -5.71
C ALA A 208 12.06 -13.34 -6.34
N GLY A 209 13.32 -13.50 -6.71
CA GLY A 209 13.77 -14.68 -7.45
C GLY A 209 14.96 -14.38 -8.34
N PHE A 210 15.03 -15.12 -9.46
CA PHE A 210 16.03 -14.93 -10.50
C PHE A 210 15.35 -14.65 -11.84
N GLY A 211 15.70 -13.53 -12.47
CA GLY A 211 15.47 -13.35 -13.90
C GLY A 211 16.40 -14.24 -14.73
N SER A 212 16.04 -14.49 -15.99
CA SER A 212 16.80 -15.42 -16.84
C SER A 212 18.22 -14.99 -17.16
N GLU A 213 18.52 -13.69 -17.05
CA GLU A 213 19.87 -13.13 -17.25
C GLU A 213 20.48 -12.56 -15.96
N GLU A 214 19.79 -12.70 -14.83
CA GLU A 214 20.32 -12.32 -13.51
C GLU A 214 21.15 -13.48 -12.94
N MET A 215 22.42 -13.23 -12.66
CA MET A 215 23.33 -14.23 -12.07
C MET A 215 23.01 -14.50 -10.59
N TYR A 216 22.51 -13.49 -9.89
CA TYR A 216 22.20 -13.50 -8.46
C TYR A 216 20.74 -13.09 -8.24
N PRO A 217 20.13 -13.48 -7.12
CA PRO A 217 18.72 -13.18 -6.90
C PRO A 217 18.48 -11.70 -6.64
N CYS A 218 17.30 -11.26 -7.05
CA CYS A 218 16.78 -9.92 -6.84
C CYS A 218 15.48 -10.00 -6.02
N MET A 219 15.23 -8.97 -5.21
CA MET A 219 13.96 -8.75 -4.53
C MET A 219 13.52 -7.31 -4.75
N GLN A 220 12.26 -7.14 -5.09
CA GLN A 220 11.61 -5.83 -5.16
C GLN A 220 10.30 -5.88 -4.38
N SER A 221 10.05 -4.83 -3.62
CA SER A 221 8.84 -4.69 -2.83
C SER A 221 8.12 -3.39 -3.16
N TYR A 222 6.81 -3.48 -3.14
CA TYR A 222 5.90 -2.43 -3.53
C TYR A 222 4.74 -2.37 -2.56
N THR A 223 4.27 -1.16 -2.28
CA THR A 223 2.98 -0.95 -1.64
C THR A 223 1.94 -0.60 -2.71
N VAL A 224 0.81 -1.29 -2.65
CA VAL A 224 -0.39 -1.03 -3.44
C VAL A 224 -1.50 -0.55 -2.53
N ASP A 225 -2.07 0.62 -2.81
CA ASP A 225 -3.01 1.29 -1.92
C ASP A 225 -4.22 1.86 -2.69
N GLY A 226 -4.87 0.97 -3.45
CA GLY A 226 -6.09 1.29 -4.21
C GLY A 226 -5.89 2.15 -5.45
N CYS A 227 -6.96 2.83 -5.89
CA CYS A 227 -7.01 3.59 -7.15
C CYS A 227 -7.82 4.88 -7.06
N ALA A 228 -7.21 6.05 -7.33
CA ALA A 228 -7.82 7.39 -7.28
C ALA A 228 -8.28 7.84 -8.67
N GLY A 229 -9.49 7.47 -9.08
CA GLY A 229 -9.91 7.68 -10.48
C GLY A 229 -8.94 6.99 -11.43
N SER A 230 -8.28 7.74 -12.33
CA SER A 230 -7.28 7.16 -13.24
C SER A 230 -5.94 6.78 -12.57
N VAL A 231 -5.70 7.18 -11.33
CA VAL A 231 -4.42 6.92 -10.65
C VAL A 231 -4.45 5.55 -9.99
N PHE A 232 -3.58 4.63 -10.41
CA PHE A 232 -3.27 3.44 -9.62
C PHE A 232 -2.21 3.81 -8.56
N ARG A 233 -2.55 3.68 -7.27
CA ARG A 233 -1.63 4.02 -6.17
C ARG A 233 -0.71 2.84 -5.90
N VAL A 234 0.44 2.86 -6.55
CA VAL A 234 1.51 1.90 -6.35
C VAL A 234 2.85 2.62 -6.31
N TRP A 235 3.75 2.19 -5.43
CA TRP A 235 5.12 2.68 -5.40
C TRP A 235 6.09 1.60 -4.93
N GLU A 236 7.34 1.75 -5.35
CA GLU A 236 8.44 0.88 -4.92
C GLU A 236 8.98 1.33 -3.57
N ASP A 237 9.17 0.37 -2.67
CA ASP A 237 9.68 0.59 -1.31
C ASP A 237 11.14 0.16 -1.18
N ARG A 238 11.42 -1.14 -1.33
CA ARG A 238 12.75 -1.72 -1.13
C ARG A 238 13.16 -2.57 -2.31
N VAL A 239 14.40 -2.39 -2.72
CA VAL A 239 15.07 -3.19 -3.76
C VAL A 239 16.33 -3.80 -3.17
N GLN A 240 16.53 -5.10 -3.38
CA GLN A 240 17.77 -5.79 -3.10
C GLN A 240 18.24 -6.49 -4.36
N ASP A 241 19.29 -5.96 -4.97
CA ASP A 241 19.89 -6.49 -6.19
C ASP A 241 21.38 -6.82 -5.94
N LEU A 242 21.71 -8.11 -6.06
CA LEU A 242 23.06 -8.62 -5.86
C LEU A 242 23.89 -8.65 -7.16
N ASN A 243 23.31 -8.29 -8.30
CA ASN A 243 23.96 -8.26 -9.62
C ASN A 243 24.77 -6.99 -9.88
N GLY A 244 24.54 -5.92 -9.11
CA GLY A 244 25.27 -4.66 -9.22
C GLY A 244 26.75 -4.74 -8.81
N SER A 245 27.60 -3.96 -9.48
CA SER A 245 29.04 -3.84 -9.16
C SER A 245 29.25 -3.15 -7.81
N GLY A 246 29.34 -3.93 -6.74
CA GLY A 246 29.53 -3.45 -5.37
C GLY A 246 28.77 -4.24 -4.31
N SER A 247 27.75 -5.02 -4.70
CA SER A 247 26.92 -5.80 -3.79
C SER A 247 27.73 -6.94 -3.16
N ARG A 248 28.20 -6.74 -1.92
CA ARG A 248 28.86 -7.77 -1.10
C ARG A 248 27.89 -8.18 0.02
N GLY A 249 27.62 -9.48 0.14
CA GLY A 249 26.87 -10.05 1.26
C GLY A 249 25.56 -10.73 0.88
N GLY A 250 24.83 -11.15 1.90
CA GLY A 250 23.41 -11.52 1.82
C GLY A 250 22.57 -10.52 2.61
N TYR A 251 21.25 -10.66 2.52
CA TYR A 251 20.27 -9.81 3.19
C TYR A 251 19.19 -10.64 3.86
N ILE A 252 18.65 -10.10 4.95
CA ILE A 252 17.43 -10.57 5.60
C ILE A 252 16.49 -9.36 5.65
N VAL A 253 15.33 -9.49 5.01
CA VAL A 253 14.36 -8.41 4.89
C VAL A 253 13.04 -8.89 5.48
N PRO A 254 12.67 -8.42 6.69
CA PRO A 254 11.36 -8.68 7.24
C PRO A 254 10.30 -7.77 6.61
N PHE A 255 9.08 -8.30 6.54
CA PHE A 255 7.85 -7.65 6.10
C PHE A 255 6.75 -7.90 7.12
N GLY A 256 5.75 -7.01 7.17
CA GLY A 256 4.75 -7.01 8.24
C GLY A 256 5.35 -6.54 9.57
N GLN A 257 5.09 -7.25 10.67
CA GLN A 257 5.62 -6.92 11.98
C GLN A 257 7.12 -7.25 12.10
N ALA A 258 7.95 -6.35 11.55
CA ALA A 258 9.40 -6.47 11.56
C ALA A 258 9.97 -6.62 12.98
N ASP A 259 9.35 -5.98 13.97
CA ASP A 259 9.78 -6.03 15.36
C ASP A 259 9.83 -7.46 15.91
N ILE A 260 8.89 -8.32 15.53
CA ILE A 260 8.88 -9.73 15.96
C ILE A 260 10.05 -10.49 15.33
N VAL A 261 10.34 -10.23 14.06
CA VAL A 261 11.46 -10.87 13.35
C VAL A 261 12.80 -10.41 13.94
N PHE A 262 12.96 -9.11 14.18
CA PHE A 262 14.15 -8.56 14.81
C PHE A 262 14.31 -9.06 16.25
N SER A 263 13.22 -9.13 17.02
CA SER A 263 13.24 -9.70 18.38
C SER A 263 13.73 -11.15 18.38
N PHE A 264 13.31 -11.93 17.40
CA PHE A 264 13.75 -13.31 17.25
C PHE A 264 15.22 -13.41 16.83
N MET A 265 15.68 -12.53 15.94
CA MET A 265 17.06 -12.51 15.45
C MET A 265 18.05 -12.01 16.51
N GLU A 266 17.72 -10.93 17.20
CA GLU A 266 18.59 -10.25 18.18
C GLU A 266 18.43 -10.83 19.60
N GLY A 267 17.38 -11.62 19.85
CA GLY A 267 17.10 -12.23 21.15
C GLY A 267 16.58 -11.26 22.22
N ILE A 268 16.31 -10.01 21.84
CA ILE A 268 15.74 -8.96 22.71
C ILE A 268 14.60 -8.29 21.95
N THR A 269 13.45 -8.15 22.61
CA THR A 269 12.34 -7.39 22.03
C THR A 269 12.72 -5.93 21.90
N LEU A 270 12.53 -5.35 20.71
CA LEU A 270 12.59 -3.91 20.51
C LEU A 270 11.36 -3.26 21.17
N GLU A 271 11.28 -3.27 22.50
CA GLU A 271 10.33 -2.44 23.23
C GLU A 271 10.87 -1.01 23.29
N SER A 272 10.21 -0.13 22.52
CA SER A 272 10.13 1.33 22.67
C SER A 272 11.44 2.09 22.91
N ASN A 273 12.00 2.69 21.85
CA ASN A 273 12.76 3.93 21.97
C ASN A 273 11.79 5.09 22.29
N GLU A 274 11.25 5.12 23.51
CA GLU A 274 10.80 6.34 24.17
C GLU A 274 11.75 6.60 25.35
N PHE A 275 12.87 7.27 25.04
CA PHE A 275 13.63 8.10 25.98
C PHE A 275 14.18 9.31 25.23
#